data_AF-A8RW78-F1
#
_entry.id   AF-A8RW78-F1
#
_cell.length_a   1.000
_cell.length_b   1.000
_cell.length_c   1.000
_cell.angle_alpha   90.00
_cell.angle_beta   90.00
_cell.angle_gamma   90.00
#
_symmetry.space_group_name_H-M   'P 1'
#
loop_
_entity.id
_entity.type
_entity.pdbx_description
1 polymer ?
#
loop_
_entity_poly.entity_id
_entity_poly.type
_entity_poly.pdbx_seq_one_letter_code
_entity_poly.pdbx_strand_id
1 'polypeptide(L)'
;MHNLSPYPARYGLFYIREKFRPFARYGYKQDLTLCRKYAAVPENMPLYQEDRRAPSKKHGGMTMKVNIKKLAVSAMLTAVAVSLSGFSIPIGASKCFPVQHLANVLAGVFLGPWYGVGMAFCTSFIRNLMGTGSLLAFPGSMVGAFLGGYLYQRFGRLTLAYVGEVFGTGILGGMLCYPVATLVMGKEAAIFAYVIPFLMSTMCGTVIAAFLIGVLYKSGAFQYMRRMLDLDVQTGKAMGR
;
A
#
# COMPACT_ATOMS: atom_id res chain seq x y z
N MET A 1 -6.14 62.17 -9.44
CA MET A 1 -6.64 61.49 -10.65
C MET A 1 -5.64 60.37 -10.96
N HIS A 2 -5.65 59.17 -10.36
CA HIS A 2 -6.63 58.07 -10.44
C HIS A 2 -7.17 57.76 -11.84
N ASN A 3 -6.70 56.65 -12.44
CA ASN A 3 -7.46 55.62 -13.16
C ASN A 3 -6.47 54.52 -13.62
N LEU A 4 -6.46 53.30 -13.06
CA LEU A 4 -7.37 52.15 -13.23
C LEU A 4 -7.39 51.53 -14.65
N SER A 5 -7.07 50.22 -14.64
CA SER A 5 -7.00 49.18 -15.69
C SER A 5 -8.17 49.15 -16.72
N PRO A 6 -8.03 48.46 -17.88
CA PRO A 6 -8.43 47.05 -17.92
C PRO A 6 -7.59 46.12 -18.83
N TYR A 7 -7.42 44.87 -18.39
CA TYR A 7 -7.05 43.71 -19.21
C TYR A 7 -8.10 43.40 -20.30
N PRO A 8 -7.73 42.69 -21.39
CA PRO A 8 -8.60 41.68 -21.97
C PRO A 8 -8.00 40.28 -21.80
N ALA A 9 -8.62 39.51 -20.91
CA ALA A 9 -8.45 38.07 -20.77
C ALA A 9 -9.05 37.36 -21.99
N ARG A 10 -8.24 36.82 -22.92
CA ARG A 10 -8.77 35.95 -23.99
C ARG A 10 -7.85 34.91 -24.64
N TYR A 11 -6.65 34.64 -24.10
CA TYR A 11 -5.74 33.64 -24.71
C TYR A 11 -5.27 32.51 -23.76
N GLY A 12 -5.93 32.33 -22.62
CA GLY A 12 -5.53 31.35 -21.60
C GLY A 12 -5.95 29.89 -21.85
N LEU A 13 -6.70 29.58 -22.92
CA LEU A 13 -7.33 28.26 -23.09
C LEU A 13 -6.81 27.40 -24.25
N PHE A 14 -5.83 27.88 -25.02
CA PHE A 14 -5.30 27.13 -26.18
C PHE A 14 -3.87 26.60 -26.03
N TYR A 15 -3.15 26.92 -24.96
CA TYR A 15 -1.75 26.49 -24.79
C TYR A 15 -1.54 25.22 -23.95
N ILE A 16 -2.62 24.58 -23.49
CA ILE A 16 -2.54 23.40 -22.58
C ILE A 16 -2.68 22.07 -23.35
N ARG A 17 -2.92 22.09 -24.67
CA ARG A 17 -3.26 20.86 -25.42
C ARG A 17 -2.15 20.23 -26.28
N GLU A 18 -0.97 20.85 -26.40
CA GLU A 18 0.09 20.30 -27.29
C GLU A 18 1.36 19.73 -26.61
N LYS A 19 1.54 19.87 -25.30
CA LYS A 19 2.81 19.46 -24.64
C LYS A 19 2.74 18.16 -23.83
N PHE A 20 1.75 17.30 -24.06
CA PHE A 20 1.64 15.98 -23.44
C PHE A 20 1.70 14.85 -24.48
N ARG A 21 2.90 14.61 -25.00
CA ARG A 21 3.37 13.30 -25.47
C ARG A 21 4.83 13.09 -25.02
N PRO A 22 5.25 11.83 -24.83
CA PRO A 22 5.92 11.37 -23.62
C PRO A 22 7.39 11.76 -23.52
N PHE A 23 7.78 12.22 -22.33
CA PHE A 23 9.16 12.41 -21.87
C PHE A 23 9.84 11.04 -21.73
N ALA A 24 10.16 10.42 -22.86
CA ALA A 24 10.89 9.18 -22.96
C ALA A 24 12.09 9.43 -23.88
N ARG A 25 13.30 9.30 -23.31
CA ARG A 25 14.61 9.63 -23.88
C ARG A 25 14.95 11.11 -23.84
N TYR A 26 15.63 11.56 -22.80
CA TYR A 26 16.82 12.43 -22.95
C TYR A 26 17.64 12.34 -21.65
N GLY A 27 18.96 12.26 -21.81
CA GLY A 27 19.90 11.96 -20.72
C GLY A 27 20.08 13.12 -19.76
N TYR A 28 20.21 12.76 -18.48
CA TYR A 28 20.39 13.61 -17.29
C TYR A 28 21.38 14.79 -17.40
N LYS A 29 22.30 14.79 -18.37
CA LYS A 29 23.30 15.87 -18.54
C LYS A 29 22.81 17.09 -19.31
N GLN A 30 21.78 16.99 -20.15
CA GLN A 30 21.31 18.15 -20.94
C GLN A 30 20.33 19.06 -20.18
N ASP A 31 19.61 18.51 -19.18
CA ASP A 31 18.61 19.25 -18.40
C ASP A 31 19.24 20.29 -17.45
N LEU A 32 20.42 20.02 -16.89
CA LEU A 32 21.13 20.94 -16.00
C LEU A 32 21.57 22.24 -16.70
N THR A 33 21.97 22.15 -17.96
CA THR A 33 22.31 23.32 -18.80
C THR A 33 21.10 24.22 -19.07
N LEU A 34 19.91 23.63 -19.20
CA LEU A 34 18.67 24.38 -19.43
C LEU A 34 18.21 25.08 -18.14
N CYS A 35 18.27 24.38 -17.00
CA CYS A 35 17.97 24.96 -15.69
C CYS A 35 18.90 26.14 -15.34
N ARG A 36 20.19 26.06 -15.72
CA ARG A 36 21.16 27.17 -15.55
C ARG A 36 20.84 28.40 -16.38
N LYS A 37 20.16 28.24 -17.52
CA LYS A 37 19.85 29.35 -18.44
C LYS A 37 18.61 30.16 -18.01
N TYR A 38 17.73 29.57 -17.19
CA TYR A 38 16.47 30.20 -16.73
C TYR A 38 16.48 30.60 -15.25
N ALA A 39 17.35 30.00 -14.43
CA ALA A 39 17.57 30.46 -13.06
C ALA A 39 18.75 31.44 -13.09
N ALA A 40 18.51 32.73 -12.82
CA ALA A 40 19.53 33.77 -12.67
C ALA A 40 20.42 33.48 -11.43
N VAL A 41 21.21 32.42 -11.49
CA VAL A 41 22.14 32.01 -10.45
C VAL A 41 23.49 32.68 -10.75
N PRO A 42 24.01 33.53 -9.85
CA PRO A 42 25.29 34.20 -10.06
C PRO A 42 26.42 33.17 -10.22
N GLU A 43 27.31 33.43 -11.17
CA GLU A 43 28.40 32.54 -11.61
C GLU A 43 29.39 32.18 -10.47
N ASN A 44 29.33 32.93 -9.36
CA ASN A 44 30.25 32.86 -8.23
C ASN A 44 29.67 32.13 -7.00
N MET A 45 28.51 31.46 -7.14
CA MET A 45 27.91 30.71 -6.04
C MET A 45 28.77 29.48 -5.70
N PRO A 46 29.31 29.33 -4.48
CA PRO A 46 30.13 28.18 -4.13
C PRO A 46 29.31 26.90 -4.23
N LEU A 47 29.82 25.95 -5.01
CA LEU A 47 29.29 24.60 -5.11
C LEU A 47 29.32 23.97 -3.71
N TYR A 48 28.15 23.50 -3.24
CA TYR A 48 28.04 22.70 -2.02
C TYR A 48 29.01 21.50 -2.13
N GLN A 49 30.13 21.57 -1.39
CA GLN A 49 31.02 20.43 -1.24
C GLN A 49 30.36 19.48 -0.25
N GLU A 50 29.86 18.34 -0.74
CA GLU A 50 29.57 17.22 0.14
C GLU A 50 30.85 16.81 0.87
N ASP A 51 30.84 16.93 2.20
CA ASP A 51 31.88 16.39 3.06
C ASP A 51 31.86 14.86 2.95
N ARG A 52 32.77 14.31 2.13
CA ARG A 52 32.95 12.86 1.92
C ARG A 52 33.67 12.18 3.10
N ARG A 53 33.27 12.47 4.34
CA ARG A 53 33.73 11.75 5.54
C ARG A 53 32.58 11.20 6.37
N ALA A 54 31.88 10.22 5.81
CA ALA A 54 31.15 9.24 6.62
C ALA A 54 32.04 7.99 6.80
N PRO A 55 32.37 7.56 8.03
CA PRO A 55 33.16 6.35 8.23
C PRO A 55 32.39 5.12 7.77
N SER A 56 32.93 4.42 6.78
CA SER A 56 32.45 3.12 6.30
C SER A 56 32.71 2.05 7.38
N LYS A 57 31.74 1.83 8.26
CA LYS A 57 31.67 0.59 9.04
C LYS A 57 30.87 -0.43 8.24
N LYS A 58 31.59 -1.33 7.54
CA LYS A 58 31.04 -2.59 7.03
C LYS A 58 30.51 -3.43 8.20
N HIS A 59 29.22 -3.28 8.50
CA HIS A 59 28.50 -4.31 9.22
C HIS A 59 28.01 -5.33 8.20
N GLY A 60 28.59 -6.53 8.22
CA GLY A 60 28.13 -7.71 7.51
C GLY A 60 26.83 -8.25 8.09
N GLY A 61 25.83 -7.39 8.24
CA GLY A 61 24.45 -7.77 8.52
C GLY A 61 23.68 -7.75 7.20
N MET A 62 22.79 -8.73 7.01
CA MET A 62 21.76 -8.68 5.96
C MET A 62 20.94 -7.39 6.13
N THR A 63 21.35 -6.31 5.48
CA THR A 63 20.60 -5.05 5.48
C THR A 63 19.32 -5.27 4.66
N MET A 64 18.23 -5.58 5.35
CA MET A 64 16.90 -5.52 4.77
C MET A 64 16.67 -4.07 4.32
N LYS A 65 16.85 -3.80 3.02
CA LYS A 65 16.52 -2.50 2.42
C LYS A 65 15.03 -2.26 2.57
N VAL A 66 14.64 -1.55 3.63
CA VAL A 66 13.26 -1.11 3.84
C VAL A 66 12.92 -0.08 2.76
N ASN A 67 11.90 -0.38 1.96
CA ASN A 67 11.35 0.60 1.02
C ASN A 67 10.40 1.54 1.77
N ILE A 68 10.84 2.79 1.95
CA ILE A 68 10.10 3.82 2.68
C ILE A 68 8.73 4.10 2.06
N LYS A 69 8.60 4.08 0.72
CA LYS A 69 7.31 4.31 0.05
C LYS A 69 6.33 3.18 0.34
N LYS A 70 6.78 1.92 0.24
CA LYS A 70 5.94 0.76 0.58
C LYS A 70 5.55 0.78 2.05
N LEU A 71 6.47 1.18 2.93
CA LEU A 71 6.21 1.34 4.36
C LEU A 71 5.15 2.43 4.61
N ALA A 72 5.30 3.60 3.98
CA ALA A 72 4.34 4.69 4.09
C ALA A 72 2.95 4.29 3.57
N VAL A 73 2.88 3.62 2.42
CA VAL A 73 1.61 3.11 1.89
C VAL A 73 1.01 2.04 2.79
N SER A 74 1.80 1.14 3.37
CA SER A 74 1.29 0.20 4.38
C SER A 74 0.72 0.91 5.60
N ALA A 75 1.39 1.96 6.10
CA ALA A 75 0.91 2.74 7.23
C ALA A 75 -0.40 3.49 6.91
N MET A 76 -0.51 4.06 5.70
CA MET A 76 -1.75 4.68 5.23
C MET A 76 -2.90 3.67 5.12
N LEU A 77 -2.64 2.48 4.56
CA LEU A 77 -3.65 1.42 4.49
C LEU A 77 -4.08 0.94 5.88
N THR A 78 -3.13 0.83 6.82
CA THR A 78 -3.43 0.55 8.23
C THR A 78 -4.33 1.63 8.82
N ALA A 79 -3.99 2.91 8.64
CA ALA A 79 -4.80 4.03 9.15
C ALA A 79 -6.23 3.99 8.59
N VAL A 80 -6.38 3.81 7.28
CA VAL A 80 -7.69 3.69 6.62
C VAL A 80 -8.50 2.51 7.17
N ALA A 81 -7.88 1.33 7.29
CA ALA A 81 -8.55 0.14 7.82
C ALA A 81 -8.99 0.33 9.28
N VAL A 82 -8.14 0.95 10.11
CA VAL A 82 -8.45 1.26 11.51
C VAL A 82 -9.59 2.29 11.61
N SER A 83 -9.53 3.40 10.87
CA SER A 83 -10.58 4.43 10.90
C SER A 83 -11.95 3.91 10.46
N LEU A 84 -11.97 2.99 9.49
CA LEU A 84 -13.19 2.36 8.99
C LEU A 84 -13.60 1.10 9.78
N SER A 85 -12.87 0.76 10.86
CA SER A 85 -13.20 -0.40 11.71
C SER A 85 -14.52 -0.24 12.46
N GLY A 86 -15.08 0.97 12.54
CA GLY A 86 -16.42 1.18 13.10
C GLY A 86 -17.54 0.51 12.29
N PHE A 87 -17.33 0.23 11.00
CA PHE A 87 -18.28 -0.48 10.13
C PHE A 87 -18.23 -2.01 10.31
N SER A 88 -18.08 -2.47 11.55
CA SER A 88 -17.97 -3.89 11.86
C SER A 88 -19.33 -4.53 12.07
N ILE A 89 -19.59 -5.63 11.39
CA ILE A 89 -20.81 -6.41 11.61
C ILE A 89 -20.46 -7.52 12.62
N PRO A 90 -21.05 -7.55 13.82
CA PRO A 90 -20.85 -8.67 14.74
C PRO A 90 -21.52 -9.92 14.17
N ILE A 91 -20.75 -10.99 13.95
CA ILE A 91 -21.27 -12.30 13.50
C ILE A 91 -20.77 -13.36 14.48
N GLY A 92 -21.61 -13.71 15.45
CA GLY A 92 -21.29 -14.67 16.51
C GLY A 92 -20.16 -14.15 17.43
N ALA A 93 -19.15 -15.00 17.66
CA ALA A 93 -18.00 -14.66 18.51
C ALA A 93 -16.94 -13.76 17.81
N SER A 94 -17.10 -13.51 16.51
CA SER A 94 -16.17 -12.71 15.70
C SER A 94 -16.85 -11.46 15.14
N LYS A 95 -16.06 -10.41 14.91
CA LYS A 95 -16.51 -9.19 14.25
C LYS A 95 -16.00 -9.23 12.80
N CYS A 96 -16.91 -9.02 11.84
CA CYS A 96 -16.66 -9.01 10.40
C CYS A 96 -16.23 -7.60 9.96
N PHE A 97 -15.09 -7.50 9.24
CA PHE A 97 -14.50 -6.23 8.79
C PHE A 97 -14.21 -6.29 7.29
N PRO A 98 -15.19 -5.97 6.44
CA PRO A 98 -15.02 -6.00 4.98
C PRO A 98 -13.84 -5.13 4.51
N VAL A 99 -13.62 -3.98 5.19
CA VAL A 99 -12.52 -3.05 4.87
C VAL A 99 -11.14 -3.65 5.14
N GLN A 100 -11.00 -4.55 6.12
CA GLN A 100 -9.72 -5.19 6.40
C GLN A 100 -9.32 -6.17 5.29
N HIS A 101 -10.26 -6.98 4.81
CA HIS A 101 -9.99 -7.89 3.68
C HIS A 101 -9.71 -7.11 2.39
N LEU A 102 -10.42 -5.99 2.16
CA LEU A 102 -10.09 -5.05 1.10
C LEU A 102 -8.64 -4.55 1.22
N ALA A 103 -8.24 -4.07 2.40
CA ALA A 103 -6.90 -3.57 2.64
C ALA A 103 -5.84 -4.67 2.45
N ASN A 104 -6.11 -5.91 2.89
CA ASN A 104 -5.22 -7.05 2.71
C ASN A 104 -4.97 -7.35 1.23
N VAL A 105 -6.03 -7.38 0.41
CA VAL A 105 -5.92 -7.60 -1.04
C VAL A 105 -5.11 -6.47 -1.69
N LEU A 106 -5.41 -5.22 -1.36
CA LEU A 106 -4.66 -4.07 -1.89
C LEU A 106 -3.17 -4.13 -1.49
N ALA A 107 -2.88 -4.42 -0.22
CA ALA A 107 -1.52 -4.54 0.27
C ALA A 107 -0.79 -5.73 -0.38
N GLY A 108 -1.44 -6.88 -0.53
CA GLY A 108 -0.88 -8.04 -1.23
C GLY A 108 -0.56 -7.73 -2.69
N VAL A 109 -1.43 -7.00 -3.38
CA VAL A 109 -1.28 -6.64 -4.79
C VAL A 109 -0.21 -5.57 -5.02
N PHE A 110 -0.17 -4.51 -4.21
CA PHE A 110 0.72 -3.37 -4.43
C PHE A 110 2.04 -3.45 -3.64
N LEU A 111 2.00 -3.98 -2.43
CA LEU A 111 3.14 -3.95 -1.50
C LEU A 111 3.87 -5.29 -1.46
N GLY A 112 3.11 -6.38 -1.54
CA GLY A 112 3.60 -7.75 -1.45
C GLY A 112 3.27 -8.44 -0.12
N PRO A 113 3.61 -9.74 0.02
CA PRO A 113 3.21 -10.55 1.17
C PRO A 113 3.78 -9.99 2.48
N TRP A 114 5.05 -9.58 2.53
CA TRP A 114 5.67 -9.13 3.79
C TRP A 114 5.11 -7.80 4.30
N TYR A 115 4.99 -6.80 3.42
CA TYR A 115 4.35 -5.53 3.77
C TYR A 115 2.86 -5.70 4.04
N GLY A 116 2.18 -6.63 3.34
CA GLY A 116 0.79 -6.99 3.60
C GLY A 116 0.59 -7.61 4.97
N VAL A 117 1.43 -8.56 5.37
CA VAL A 117 1.40 -9.15 6.73
C VAL A 117 1.67 -8.10 7.79
N GLY A 118 2.68 -7.23 7.59
CA GLY A 118 2.97 -6.14 8.52
C GLY A 118 1.80 -5.18 8.67
N MET A 119 1.18 -4.77 7.56
CA MET A 119 -0.04 -3.94 7.55
C MET A 119 -1.18 -4.63 8.30
N ALA A 120 -1.45 -5.90 8.01
CA ALA A 120 -2.50 -6.70 8.64
C ALA A 120 -2.28 -6.85 10.15
N PHE A 121 -1.04 -7.10 10.57
CA PHE A 121 -0.66 -7.16 11.98
C PHE A 121 -0.90 -5.83 12.69
N CYS A 122 -0.39 -4.72 12.14
CA CYS A 122 -0.55 -3.39 12.72
C CYS A 122 -2.03 -2.99 12.82
N THR A 123 -2.82 -3.26 11.79
CA THR A 123 -4.27 -3.04 11.80
C THR A 123 -4.95 -3.83 12.91
N SER A 124 -4.70 -5.14 13.00
CA SER A 124 -5.28 -5.98 14.05
C SER A 124 -4.83 -5.56 15.46
N PHE A 125 -3.57 -5.14 15.61
CA PHE A 125 -3.00 -4.66 16.88
C PHE A 125 -3.68 -3.38 17.35
N ILE A 126 -3.71 -2.34 16.53
CA ILE A 126 -4.33 -1.05 16.87
C ILE A 126 -5.83 -1.24 17.18
N ARG A 127 -6.53 -2.04 16.39
CA ARG A 127 -7.95 -2.32 16.61
C ARG A 127 -8.22 -3.03 17.93
N ASN A 128 -7.32 -3.92 18.34
CA ASN A 128 -7.42 -4.60 19.63
C ASN A 128 -7.25 -3.60 20.78
N LEU A 129 -6.25 -2.71 20.70
CA LEU A 129 -6.06 -1.63 21.68
C LEU A 129 -7.27 -0.68 21.76
N MET A 130 -7.94 -0.42 20.63
CA MET A 130 -9.15 0.41 20.58
C MET A 130 -10.44 -0.32 21.01
N GLY A 131 -10.37 -1.61 21.36
CA GLY A 131 -11.55 -2.42 21.71
C GLY A 131 -12.50 -2.75 20.54
N THR A 132 -12.19 -2.30 19.32
CA THR A 132 -12.96 -2.62 18.11
C THR A 132 -12.54 -3.96 17.51
N GLY A 133 -11.36 -4.48 17.87
CA GLY A 133 -10.81 -5.77 17.44
C GLY A 133 -11.11 -6.95 18.38
N SER A 134 -10.60 -8.11 17.99
CA SER A 134 -10.52 -9.34 18.78
C SER A 134 -9.17 -9.99 18.51
N LEU A 135 -8.66 -10.82 19.43
CA LEU A 135 -7.44 -11.59 19.22
C LEU A 135 -7.56 -12.55 18.03
N LEU A 136 -8.78 -12.92 17.65
CA LEU A 136 -9.06 -13.74 16.47
C LEU A 136 -8.77 -13.01 15.14
N ALA A 137 -8.65 -11.69 15.15
CA ALA A 137 -8.36 -10.92 13.93
C ALA A 137 -6.91 -11.05 13.45
N PHE A 138 -5.99 -11.50 14.30
CA PHE A 138 -4.58 -11.66 13.92
C PHE A 138 -4.36 -12.83 12.95
N PRO A 139 -4.70 -14.09 13.30
CA PRO A 139 -4.34 -15.23 12.45
C PRO A 139 -5.00 -15.14 11.08
N GLY A 140 -6.29 -14.79 11.05
CA GLY A 140 -7.04 -14.63 9.81
C GLY A 140 -6.42 -13.61 8.88
N SER A 141 -6.28 -12.37 9.34
CA SER A 141 -5.82 -11.30 8.47
C SER A 141 -4.38 -11.46 8.01
N MET A 142 -3.49 -11.98 8.86
CA MET A 142 -2.08 -12.15 8.51
C MET A 142 -1.92 -13.25 7.46
N VAL A 143 -2.62 -14.38 7.63
CA VAL A 143 -2.54 -15.51 6.68
C VAL A 143 -3.20 -15.15 5.35
N GLY A 144 -4.34 -14.46 5.35
CA GLY A 144 -4.97 -13.94 4.13
C GLY A 144 -4.08 -12.98 3.36
N ALA A 145 -3.55 -11.95 4.03
CA ALA A 145 -2.67 -10.97 3.40
C ALA A 145 -1.39 -11.62 2.85
N PHE A 146 -0.83 -12.60 3.58
CA PHE A 146 0.30 -13.37 3.11
C PHE A 146 -0.04 -14.18 1.86
N LEU A 147 -1.09 -15.00 1.91
CA LEU A 147 -1.42 -15.93 0.83
C LEU A 147 -1.89 -15.18 -0.43
N GLY A 148 -2.74 -14.16 -0.27
CA GLY A 148 -3.17 -13.30 -1.38
C GLY A 148 -2.00 -12.56 -2.02
N GLY A 149 -1.09 -11.98 -1.21
CA GLY A 149 0.11 -11.32 -1.71
C GLY A 149 1.10 -12.29 -2.38
N TYR A 150 1.29 -13.47 -1.79
CA TYR A 150 2.21 -14.49 -2.30
C TYR A 150 1.74 -15.05 -3.64
N LEU A 151 0.48 -15.48 -3.73
CA LEU A 151 -0.09 -16.00 -4.97
C LEU A 151 -0.10 -14.96 -6.08
N TYR A 152 -0.44 -13.70 -5.74
CA TYR A 152 -0.37 -12.62 -6.70
C TYR A 152 1.06 -12.37 -7.21
N GLN A 153 2.05 -12.32 -6.32
CA GLN A 153 3.44 -12.13 -6.74
C GLN A 153 3.98 -13.27 -7.58
N ARG A 154 3.59 -14.52 -7.24
CA ARG A 154 4.10 -15.70 -7.92
C ARG A 154 3.55 -15.87 -9.33
N PHE A 155 2.28 -15.51 -9.54
CA PHE A 155 1.54 -15.80 -10.77
C PHE A 155 1.07 -14.56 -11.53
N GLY A 156 1.07 -13.38 -10.91
CA GLY A 156 0.69 -12.11 -11.53
C GLY A 156 -0.81 -11.90 -11.77
N ARG A 157 -1.68 -12.80 -11.28
CA ARG A 157 -3.13 -12.78 -11.55
C ARG A 157 -3.90 -12.26 -10.34
N LEU A 158 -4.70 -11.20 -10.53
CA LEU A 158 -5.55 -10.62 -9.47
C LEU A 158 -6.54 -11.64 -8.89
N THR A 159 -7.07 -12.54 -9.72
CA THR A 159 -7.97 -13.61 -9.28
C THR A 159 -7.35 -14.49 -8.21
N LEU A 160 -6.05 -14.76 -8.29
CA LEU A 160 -5.32 -15.56 -7.30
C LEU A 160 -5.08 -14.78 -6.01
N ALA A 161 -4.98 -13.45 -6.08
CA ALA A 161 -4.95 -12.60 -4.88
C ALA A 161 -6.27 -12.73 -4.10
N TYR A 162 -7.40 -12.68 -4.80
CA TYR A 162 -8.74 -12.80 -4.23
C TYR A 162 -8.97 -14.18 -3.61
N VAL A 163 -8.64 -15.24 -4.34
CA VAL A 163 -8.74 -16.62 -3.83
C VAL A 163 -7.82 -16.81 -2.63
N GLY A 164 -6.61 -16.26 -2.66
CA GLY A 164 -5.68 -16.32 -1.54
C GLY A 164 -6.19 -15.63 -0.28
N GLU A 165 -6.82 -14.45 -0.40
CA GLU A 165 -7.43 -13.77 0.76
C GLU A 165 -8.64 -14.56 1.30
N VAL A 166 -9.52 -15.06 0.42
CA VAL A 166 -10.70 -15.81 0.85
C VAL A 166 -10.32 -17.12 1.53
N PHE A 167 -9.42 -17.89 0.91
CA PHE A 167 -8.95 -19.15 1.46
C PHE A 167 -8.07 -18.96 2.70
N GLY A 168 -7.13 -18.01 2.64
CA GLY A 168 -6.18 -17.71 3.70
C GLY A 168 -6.86 -17.17 4.95
N THR A 169 -7.78 -16.21 4.82
CA THR A 169 -8.49 -15.66 5.98
C THR A 169 -9.64 -16.55 6.43
N GLY A 170 -10.43 -17.07 5.49
CA GLY A 170 -11.64 -17.83 5.78
C GLY A 170 -11.35 -19.21 6.37
N ILE A 171 -10.56 -20.01 5.66
CA ILE A 171 -10.31 -21.41 6.01
C ILE A 171 -9.11 -21.51 6.95
N LEU A 172 -7.91 -21.16 6.47
CA LEU A 172 -6.69 -21.32 7.28
C LEU A 172 -6.73 -20.41 8.52
N GLY A 173 -7.12 -19.15 8.32
CA GLY A 173 -7.32 -18.18 9.37
C GLY A 173 -8.35 -18.59 10.41
N GLY A 174 -9.53 -19.03 9.96
CA GLY A 174 -10.60 -19.52 10.83
C GLY A 174 -10.20 -20.77 11.62
N MET A 175 -9.45 -21.70 11.01
CA MET A 175 -8.90 -22.87 11.71
C MET A 175 -7.85 -22.46 12.75
N LEU A 176 -6.96 -21.52 12.44
CA LEU A 176 -5.96 -21.00 13.37
C LEU A 176 -6.58 -20.17 14.51
N CYS A 177 -7.83 -19.70 14.37
CA CYS A 177 -8.55 -19.06 15.46
C CYS A 177 -8.94 -20.04 16.57
N TYR A 178 -9.09 -21.33 16.28
CA TYR A 178 -9.44 -22.33 17.30
C TYR A 178 -8.39 -22.44 18.42
N PRO A 179 -7.09 -22.68 18.16
CA PRO A 179 -6.08 -22.74 19.22
C PRO A 179 -5.92 -21.40 19.94
N VAL A 180 -6.13 -20.27 19.25
CA VAL A 180 -6.09 -18.94 19.90
C VAL A 180 -7.29 -18.76 20.84
N ALA A 181 -8.48 -19.19 20.43
CA ALA A 181 -9.69 -19.10 21.25
C ALA A 181 -9.62 -20.02 22.48
N THR A 182 -9.12 -21.25 22.32
CA THR A 182 -9.05 -22.22 23.43
C THR A 182 -7.92 -21.91 24.40
N LEU A 183 -6.71 -21.63 23.92
CA LEU A 183 -5.53 -21.44 24.78
C LEU A 183 -5.45 -20.05 25.39
N VAL A 184 -5.90 -19.02 24.68
CA VAL A 184 -5.72 -17.62 25.12
C VAL A 184 -7.03 -17.02 25.65
N MET A 185 -8.17 -17.37 25.05
CA MET A 185 -9.46 -16.78 25.41
C MET A 185 -10.32 -17.68 26.30
N GLY A 186 -9.93 -18.94 26.54
CA GLY A 186 -10.67 -19.90 27.36
C GLY A 186 -12.07 -20.23 26.84
N LYS A 187 -12.33 -20.00 25.55
CA LYS A 187 -13.64 -20.24 24.93
C LYS A 187 -13.56 -21.45 24.01
N GLU A 188 -14.31 -22.49 24.33
CA GLU A 188 -14.51 -23.62 23.45
C GLU A 188 -15.72 -23.35 22.54
N ALA A 189 -15.44 -23.16 21.25
CA ALA A 189 -16.46 -23.18 20.22
C ALA A 189 -16.01 -24.10 19.09
N ALA A 190 -16.97 -24.71 18.40
CA ALA A 190 -16.69 -25.52 17.23
C ALA A 190 -15.90 -24.69 16.19
N ILE A 191 -14.93 -25.30 15.52
CA ILE A 191 -14.10 -24.64 14.49
C ILE A 191 -14.97 -23.93 13.43
N PHE A 192 -16.11 -24.52 13.07
CA PHE A 192 -17.08 -23.95 12.13
C PHE A 192 -17.71 -22.63 12.60
N ALA A 193 -17.82 -22.40 13.92
CA ALA A 193 -18.31 -21.16 14.49
C ALA A 193 -17.37 -19.97 14.23
N TYR A 194 -16.12 -20.24 13.86
CA TYR A 194 -15.17 -19.22 13.40
C TYR A 194 -15.09 -19.19 11.86
N VAL A 195 -14.87 -20.35 11.22
CA VAL A 195 -14.64 -20.44 9.77
C VAL A 195 -15.79 -19.82 8.95
N ILE A 196 -17.05 -20.08 9.31
CA ILE A 196 -18.21 -19.58 8.55
C ILE A 196 -18.29 -18.04 8.59
N PRO A 197 -18.27 -17.37 9.76
CA PRO A 197 -18.21 -15.91 9.83
C PRO A 197 -17.01 -15.30 9.09
N PHE A 198 -15.83 -15.90 9.21
CA PHE A 198 -14.62 -15.41 8.53
C PHE A 198 -14.76 -15.53 7.00
N LEU A 199 -15.31 -16.63 6.49
CA LEU A 199 -15.60 -16.82 5.07
C LEU A 199 -16.58 -15.77 4.53
N MET A 200 -17.70 -15.55 5.24
CA MET A 200 -18.68 -14.54 4.83
C MET A 200 -18.07 -13.13 4.80
N SER A 201 -17.27 -12.79 5.81
CA SER A 201 -16.55 -11.50 5.90
C SER A 201 -15.57 -11.30 4.75
N THR A 202 -14.70 -12.28 4.51
CA THR A 202 -13.67 -12.17 3.48
C THR A 202 -14.24 -12.18 2.06
N MET A 203 -15.31 -12.94 1.80
CA MET A 203 -15.99 -12.87 0.50
C MET A 203 -16.53 -11.47 0.24
N CYS A 204 -17.23 -10.86 1.20
CA CYS A 204 -17.75 -9.50 1.06
C CYS A 204 -16.63 -8.49 0.78
N GLY A 205 -15.59 -8.48 1.62
CA GLY A 205 -14.47 -7.55 1.44
C GLY A 205 -13.68 -7.78 0.15
N THR A 206 -13.56 -9.03 -0.29
CA THR A 206 -12.87 -9.39 -1.54
C THR A 206 -13.68 -8.98 -2.77
N VAL A 207 -15.01 -9.09 -2.73
CA VAL A 207 -15.89 -8.58 -3.81
C VAL A 207 -15.74 -7.07 -3.95
N ILE A 208 -15.74 -6.34 -2.82
CA ILE A 208 -15.50 -4.89 -2.81
C ILE A 208 -14.09 -4.57 -3.37
N ALA A 209 -13.08 -5.36 -3.02
CA ALA A 209 -11.72 -5.22 -3.55
C ALA A 209 -11.65 -5.45 -5.05
N ALA A 210 -12.33 -6.48 -5.55
CA ALA A 210 -12.39 -6.79 -6.98
C ALA A 210 -13.07 -5.64 -7.76
N PHE A 211 -14.16 -5.10 -7.23
CA PHE A 211 -14.82 -3.94 -7.82
C PHE A 211 -13.89 -2.71 -7.85
N LEU A 212 -13.29 -2.35 -6.70
CA LEU A 212 -12.42 -1.18 -6.60
C LEU A 212 -11.18 -1.30 -7.50
N ILE A 213 -10.52 -2.46 -7.49
CA ILE A 213 -9.36 -2.72 -8.36
C ILE A 213 -9.79 -2.71 -9.83
N GLY A 214 -10.97 -3.24 -10.16
CA GLY A 214 -11.52 -3.19 -11.51
C GLY A 214 -11.73 -1.76 -12.02
N VAL A 215 -12.25 -0.87 -11.19
CA VAL A 215 -12.38 0.56 -11.50
C VAL A 215 -11.00 1.21 -11.70
N LEU A 216 -10.05 0.92 -10.81
CA LEU A 216 -8.66 1.39 -10.91
C LEU A 216 -7.94 0.91 -12.16
N TYR A 217 -8.26 -0.31 -12.61
CA TYR A 217 -7.69 -0.89 -13.81
C TYR A 217 -8.24 -0.20 -15.06
N LYS A 218 -9.56 0.07 -15.10
CA LYS A 218 -10.20 0.79 -16.20
C LYS A 218 -9.75 2.26 -16.30
N SER A 219 -9.48 2.91 -15.18
CA SER A 219 -9.01 4.30 -15.16
C SER A 219 -7.52 4.46 -15.48
N GLY A 220 -6.75 3.36 -15.58
CA GLY A 220 -5.29 3.40 -15.75
C GLY A 220 -4.51 3.77 -14.47
N ALA A 221 -5.22 4.11 -13.38
CA ALA A 221 -4.61 4.45 -12.09
C ALA A 221 -3.84 3.27 -11.50
N PHE A 222 -4.30 2.04 -11.74
CA PHE A 222 -3.64 0.83 -11.26
C PHE A 222 -2.18 0.73 -11.73
N GLN A 223 -1.95 0.89 -13.04
CA GLN A 223 -0.62 0.81 -13.65
C GLN A 223 0.25 2.00 -13.26
N TYR A 224 -0.36 3.18 -13.05
CA TYR A 224 0.35 4.37 -12.59
C TYR A 224 0.86 4.19 -11.15
N MET A 225 -0.01 3.81 -10.21
CA MET A 225 0.36 3.58 -8.81
C MET A 225 1.39 2.46 -8.68
N ARG A 226 1.23 1.37 -9.43
CA ARG A 226 2.21 0.28 -9.44
C ARG A 226 3.57 0.75 -9.95
N ARG A 227 3.62 1.52 -11.05
CA ARG A 227 4.87 2.12 -11.53
C ARG A 227 5.50 3.05 -10.50
N MET A 228 4.71 3.90 -9.84
CA MET A 228 5.22 4.78 -8.77
C MET A 228 5.82 4.01 -7.59
N LEU A 229 5.29 2.83 -7.26
CA LEU A 229 5.88 1.98 -6.22
C LEU A 229 7.12 1.21 -6.71
N ASP A 230 7.15 0.79 -7.98
CA ASP A 230 8.20 -0.07 -8.53
C ASP A 230 9.42 0.72 -9.08
N LEU A 231 9.21 1.93 -9.62
CA LEU A 231 10.27 2.76 -10.22
C LEU A 231 11.36 3.11 -9.19
N ASP A 232 10.99 3.40 -7.95
CA ASP A 232 11.97 3.75 -6.90
C ASP A 232 12.62 2.53 -6.24
N VAL A 233 12.02 1.34 -6.36
CA VAL A 233 12.68 0.08 -5.98
C VAL A 233 13.89 -0.15 -6.88
N GLN A 234 13.76 0.16 -8.17
CA GLN A 234 14.86 0.08 -9.14
C GLN A 234 15.91 1.16 -8.88
N THR A 235 15.50 2.42 -8.59
CA THR A 235 16.42 3.52 -8.27
C THR A 235 17.24 3.25 -7.00
N GLY A 236 16.64 2.71 -5.93
CA GLY A 236 17.35 2.33 -4.70
C GLY A 236 18.25 1.09 -4.85
N LYS A 237 18.02 0.25 -5.88
CA LYS A 237 18.95 -0.82 -6.28
C LYS A 237 20.10 -0.29 -7.13
N ALA A 238 19.84 0.68 -8.01
CA ALA A 238 20.84 1.30 -8.89
C ALA A 238 21.81 2.23 -8.16
N MET A 239 21.34 2.99 -7.16
CA MET A 239 22.20 3.85 -6.30
C MET A 239 22.98 3.09 -5.23
N GLY A 240 22.69 1.80 -5.02
CA GLY A 240 23.36 0.96 -4.03
C GLY A 240 24.39 0.00 -4.62
N ARG A 241 24.94 0.32 -5.79
CA ARG A 241 26.08 -0.36 -6.42
C ARG A 241 27.21 0.65 -6.62
#